data_AF-A0A512M2Q3-F1
#
_entry.id   AF-A0A512M2Q3-F1
#
_cell.length_a   1.000
_cell.length_b   1.000
_cell.length_c   1.000
_cell.angle_alpha   90.00
_cell.angle_beta   90.00
_cell.angle_gamma   90.00
#
_symmetry.space_group_name_H-M   'P 1'
#
loop_
_entity.id
_entity.type
_entity.pdbx_description
1 polymer ?
#
loop_
_entity_poly.entity_id
_entity_poly.type
_entity_poly.pdbx_seq_one_letter_code
_entity_poly.pdbx_strand_id
1 'polypeptide(L)'
;MNTASALFLLTVGLSLNLSTIRAAAEELDPKKILEEIPKDLLKDISGSPDKRKPAIDAASTQLRQKFRGDPGDVSVRVSSTNMSNGRYVINVQSEQVRASGTNFNVSYYIYLDPAENAKAAKIKKGDRVKVSGKTSIYMASPSDTYTLLSITLNDAKLK
;
A
#
# COMPACT_ATOMS: atom_id res chain seq x y z
N MET A 1 -53.99 47.10 7.78
CA MET A 1 -53.19 46.86 6.55
C MET A 1 -51.85 46.30 7.00
N ASN A 2 -51.60 45.04 6.64
CA ASN A 2 -50.40 44.27 6.99
C ASN A 2 -49.19 44.76 6.21
N THR A 3 -48.07 45.00 6.88
CA THR A 3 -46.74 45.03 6.23
C THR A 3 -45.83 44.04 6.94
N ALA A 4 -45.91 42.80 6.49
CA ALA A 4 -45.00 41.73 6.86
C ALA A 4 -43.75 41.77 5.96
N SER A 5 -42.60 41.75 6.62
CA SER A 5 -41.35 41.04 6.30
C SER A 5 -40.90 40.92 4.84
N ALA A 6 -39.78 41.55 4.52
CA ALA A 6 -38.85 41.06 3.50
C ALA A 6 -37.44 41.00 4.11
N LEU A 7 -37.21 39.93 4.88
CA LEU A 7 -35.88 39.53 5.32
C LEU A 7 -35.14 38.99 4.09
N PHE A 8 -34.23 39.80 3.53
CA PHE A 8 -33.31 39.36 2.49
C PHE A 8 -32.32 38.36 3.10
N LEU A 9 -32.62 37.07 2.91
CA LEU A 9 -31.67 35.99 3.13
C LEU A 9 -30.53 36.12 2.13
N LEU A 10 -29.37 36.57 2.62
CA LEU A 10 -28.08 36.42 1.96
C LEU A 10 -27.85 34.91 1.70
N THR A 11 -28.10 34.49 0.47
CA THR A 11 -27.52 33.26 -0.07
C THR A 11 -26.03 33.51 -0.27
N VAL A 12 -25.27 33.38 0.82
CA VAL A 12 -23.83 33.15 0.72
C VAL A 12 -23.70 31.85 -0.04
N GLY A 13 -23.33 31.99 -1.32
CA GLY A 13 -22.93 30.90 -2.19
C GLY A 13 -21.78 30.16 -1.53
N LEU A 14 -22.13 29.17 -0.73
CA LEU A 14 -21.23 28.10 -0.33
C LEU A 14 -21.06 27.24 -1.56
N SER A 15 -20.29 27.74 -2.52
CA SER A 15 -19.55 26.93 -3.47
C SER A 15 -18.64 26.05 -2.64
N LEU A 16 -19.21 24.94 -2.18
CA LEU A 16 -18.52 23.74 -1.77
C LEU A 16 -17.74 23.30 -3.00
N ASN A 17 -16.58 23.93 -3.20
CA ASN A 17 -15.45 23.27 -3.80
C ASN A 17 -15.29 22.00 -2.98
N LEU A 18 -15.87 20.93 -3.50
CA LEU A 18 -15.59 19.56 -3.14
C LEU A 18 -14.12 19.34 -3.51
N SER A 19 -13.23 19.98 -2.75
CA SER A 19 -11.86 19.53 -2.62
C SER A 19 -12.03 18.16 -2.02
N THR A 20 -12.02 17.14 -2.88
CA THR A 20 -11.89 15.74 -2.54
C THR A 20 -10.88 15.71 -1.41
N ILE A 21 -11.37 15.52 -0.18
CA ILE A 21 -10.51 15.22 0.96
C ILE A 21 -9.97 13.85 0.59
N ARG A 22 -8.87 13.83 -0.16
CA ARG A 22 -8.07 12.64 -0.33
C ARG A 22 -7.76 12.24 1.10
N ALA A 23 -8.37 11.13 1.54
CA ALA A 23 -7.95 10.47 2.76
C ALA A 23 -6.42 10.45 2.74
N ALA A 24 -5.81 10.87 3.86
CA ALA A 24 -4.37 10.84 3.98
C ALA A 24 -3.88 9.44 3.55
N ALA A 25 -2.82 9.39 2.74
CA ALA A 25 -2.29 8.12 2.27
C ALA A 25 -2.09 7.17 3.46
N GLU A 26 -2.69 5.99 3.39
CA GLU A 26 -2.67 5.03 4.49
C GLU A 26 -1.24 4.50 4.65
N GLU A 27 -0.74 4.46 5.89
CA GLU A 27 0.56 3.82 6.15
C GLU A 27 0.42 2.31 5.99
N LEU A 28 1.14 1.75 5.02
CA LEU A 28 1.15 0.33 4.70
C LEU A 28 2.06 -0.42 5.66
N ASP A 29 1.54 -0.66 6.86
CA ASP A 29 2.15 -1.57 7.82
C ASP A 29 1.77 -3.03 7.45
N PRO A 30 2.75 -3.92 7.25
CA PRO A 30 2.46 -5.29 6.83
C PRO A 30 1.67 -6.10 7.86
N LYS A 31 1.81 -5.82 9.17
CA LYS A 31 1.00 -6.52 10.18
C LYS A 31 -0.46 -6.13 10.03
N LYS A 32 -0.75 -4.84 9.89
CA LYS A 32 -2.11 -4.33 9.64
C LYS A 32 -2.69 -4.89 8.34
N ILE A 33 -1.89 -4.93 7.27
CA ILE A 33 -2.31 -5.55 5.99
C ILE A 33 -2.68 -7.02 6.19
N LEU A 34 -1.90 -7.78 6.96
CA LEU A 34 -2.18 -9.19 7.23
C LEU A 34 -3.40 -9.41 8.14
N GLU A 35 -3.76 -8.44 8.98
CA GLU A 35 -4.98 -8.47 9.80
C GLU A 35 -6.26 -8.39 8.96
N GLU A 36 -6.16 -7.89 7.73
CA GLU A 36 -7.28 -7.86 6.78
C GLU A 36 -7.62 -9.23 6.19
N ILE A 37 -6.75 -10.22 6.36
CA ILE A 37 -6.98 -11.58 5.88
C ILE A 37 -7.85 -12.34 6.89
N PRO A 38 -8.96 -12.97 6.43
CA PRO A 38 -9.78 -13.83 7.27
C PRO A 38 -8.96 -14.92 7.99
N LYS A 39 -9.26 -15.14 9.27
CA LYS A 39 -8.47 -16.04 10.14
C LYS A 39 -8.50 -17.50 9.67
N ASP A 40 -9.60 -17.92 9.06
CA ASP A 40 -9.76 -19.24 8.43
C ASP A 40 -8.80 -19.41 7.25
N LEU A 41 -8.64 -18.39 6.39
CA LEU A 41 -7.63 -18.41 5.33
C LEU A 41 -6.21 -18.47 5.91
N LEU A 42 -5.90 -17.65 6.93
CA LEU A 42 -4.59 -17.70 7.59
C LEU A 42 -4.28 -19.08 8.19
N LYS A 43 -5.29 -19.73 8.77
CA LYS A 43 -5.18 -21.10 9.30
C LYS A 43 -4.87 -22.08 8.18
N ASP A 44 -5.61 -22.05 7.08
CA ASP A 44 -5.40 -22.95 5.94
C ASP A 44 -4.05 -22.73 5.26
N ILE A 45 -3.53 -21.49 5.24
CA ILE A 45 -2.16 -21.19 4.78
C ILE A 45 -1.12 -21.88 5.68
N SER A 46 -1.32 -21.87 7.00
CA SER A 46 -0.34 -22.40 7.96
C SER A 46 -0.38 -23.93 8.13
N GLY A 47 -1.57 -24.53 8.04
CA GLY A 47 -1.83 -25.84 8.64
C GLY A 47 -2.34 -26.91 7.69
N SER A 48 -2.62 -26.57 6.43
CA SER A 48 -3.28 -27.48 5.49
C SER A 48 -2.56 -27.45 4.12
N PRO A 49 -1.62 -28.35 3.83
CA PRO A 49 -0.88 -28.38 2.56
C PRO A 49 -1.80 -28.31 1.33
N ASP A 50 -2.86 -29.11 1.31
CA ASP A 50 -3.82 -29.20 0.20
C ASP A 50 -4.68 -27.94 0.02
N LYS A 51 -4.87 -27.15 1.09
CA LYS A 51 -5.68 -25.93 1.08
C LYS A 51 -4.85 -24.65 0.98
N ARG A 52 -3.54 -24.76 1.17
CA ARG A 52 -2.63 -23.61 1.27
C ARG A 52 -2.68 -22.75 0.02
N LYS A 53 -2.50 -23.34 -1.17
CA LYS A 53 -2.52 -22.57 -2.43
C LYS A 53 -3.86 -21.86 -2.66
N PRO A 54 -5.02 -22.55 -2.59
CA PRO A 54 -6.32 -21.89 -2.66
C PRO A 54 -6.49 -20.75 -1.65
N ALA A 55 -6.04 -20.94 -0.40
CA ALA A 55 -6.13 -19.92 0.64
C ALA A 55 -5.24 -18.70 0.36
N ILE A 56 -4.03 -18.90 -0.18
CA ILE A 56 -3.15 -17.82 -0.63
C ILE A 56 -3.75 -17.06 -1.80
N ASP A 57 -4.32 -17.76 -2.79
CA ASP A 57 -4.93 -17.14 -3.96
C ASP A 57 -6.17 -16.30 -3.56
N ALA A 58 -6.98 -16.81 -2.62
CA ALA A 58 -8.13 -16.09 -2.05
C ALA A 58 -7.68 -14.85 -1.25
N ALA A 59 -6.72 -15.01 -0.33
CA ALA A 59 -6.17 -13.90 0.45
C ALA A 59 -5.54 -12.83 -0.45
N SER A 60 -4.77 -13.25 -1.46
CA SER A 60 -4.18 -12.33 -2.44
C SER A 60 -5.25 -11.57 -3.23
N THR A 61 -6.37 -12.22 -3.58
CA THR A 61 -7.47 -11.57 -4.30
C THR A 61 -8.12 -10.51 -3.44
N GLN A 62 -8.40 -10.81 -2.18
CA GLN A 62 -8.98 -9.87 -1.23
C GLN A 62 -8.08 -8.66 -0.98
N LEU A 63 -6.79 -8.87 -0.69
CA LEU A 63 -5.83 -7.78 -0.50
C LEU A 63 -5.72 -6.92 -1.77
N ARG A 64 -5.68 -7.55 -2.94
CA ARG A 64 -5.66 -6.80 -4.21
C ARG A 64 -6.93 -5.98 -4.39
N GLN A 65 -8.10 -6.51 -4.09
CA GLN A 65 -9.35 -5.74 -4.22
C GLN A 65 -9.41 -4.57 -3.24
N LYS A 66 -8.93 -4.76 -2.00
CA LYS A 66 -8.98 -3.74 -0.96
C LYS A 66 -8.02 -2.57 -1.20
N PHE A 67 -6.80 -2.86 -1.67
CA PHE A 67 -5.73 -1.85 -1.73
C PHE A 67 -5.39 -1.40 -3.16
N ARG A 68 -6.01 -1.94 -4.22
CA ARG A 68 -5.55 -1.63 -5.58
C ARG A 68 -5.84 -0.19 -5.97
N GLY A 69 -4.77 0.54 -6.31
CA GLY A 69 -4.86 1.89 -6.87
C GLY A 69 -4.99 2.99 -5.83
N ASP A 70 -5.18 2.64 -4.56
CA ASP A 70 -5.23 3.58 -3.46
C ASP A 70 -3.86 4.19 -3.16
N PRO A 71 -3.80 5.43 -2.64
CA PRO A 71 -2.56 6.00 -2.19
C PRO A 71 -2.11 5.35 -0.87
N GLY A 72 -0.93 4.76 -0.86
CA GLY A 72 -0.31 4.21 0.34
C GLY A 72 1.08 4.76 0.59
N ASP A 73 1.45 4.86 1.86
CA ASP A 73 2.75 5.31 2.34
C ASP A 73 3.55 4.15 2.91
N VAL A 74 4.86 4.09 2.62
CA VAL A 74 5.80 3.23 3.35
C VAL A 74 7.01 4.03 3.80
N SER A 75 7.53 3.68 4.97
CA SER A 75 8.86 4.09 5.43
C SER A 75 9.77 2.87 5.44
N VAL A 76 10.80 2.88 4.60
CA VAL A 76 11.60 1.69 4.31
C VAL A 76 13.08 1.97 4.40
N ARG A 77 13.86 0.94 4.73
CA ARG A 77 15.31 0.98 4.66
C ARG A 77 15.79 0.44 3.32
N VAL A 78 16.51 1.28 2.58
CA VAL A 78 16.95 0.98 1.22
C VAL A 78 18.05 -0.08 1.24
N SER A 79 17.87 -1.14 0.46
CA SER A 79 18.91 -2.15 0.20
C SER A 79 19.72 -1.76 -1.03
N SER A 80 19.05 -1.37 -2.10
CA SER A 80 19.66 -0.85 -3.33
C SER A 80 18.65 -0.03 -4.14
N THR A 81 19.15 0.73 -5.11
CA THR A 81 18.34 1.45 -6.09
C THR A 81 18.85 1.13 -7.48
N ASN A 82 17.97 0.73 -8.40
CA ASN A 82 18.34 0.40 -9.77
C ASN A 82 17.49 1.20 -10.75
N MET A 83 18.08 1.62 -11.87
CA MET A 83 17.31 2.18 -12.99
C MET A 83 16.73 1.02 -13.82
N SER A 84 15.42 1.05 -14.08
CA SER A 84 14.74 0.09 -14.93
C SER A 84 13.65 0.78 -15.73
N ASN A 85 13.67 0.63 -17.07
CA ASN A 85 12.68 1.22 -17.98
C ASN A 85 12.47 2.74 -17.76
N GLY A 86 13.57 3.50 -17.61
CA GLY A 86 13.55 4.96 -17.48
C GLY A 86 13.13 5.49 -16.10
N ARG A 87 12.91 4.63 -15.11
CA ARG A 87 12.60 5.03 -13.73
C ARG A 87 13.43 4.26 -12.71
N TYR A 88 13.68 4.87 -11.56
CA TYR A 88 14.31 4.17 -10.45
C TYR A 88 13.34 3.23 -9.74
N VAL A 89 13.87 2.07 -9.35
CA VAL A 89 13.24 1.10 -8.46
C VAL A 89 14.02 1.06 -7.16
N ILE A 90 13.34 1.27 -6.04
CA ILE A 90 13.92 1.09 -4.71
C ILE A 90 13.68 -0.34 -4.27
N ASN A 91 14.76 -1.08 -4.06
CA ASN A 91 14.73 -2.39 -3.42
C ASN A 91 14.93 -2.20 -1.92
N VAL A 92 14.06 -2.84 -1.15
CA VAL A 92 14.02 -2.70 0.31
C VAL A 92 14.61 -3.95 0.95
N GLN A 93 15.16 -3.79 2.16
CA GLN A 93 15.54 -4.95 2.97
C GLN A 93 14.29 -5.78 3.29
N SER A 94 14.32 -7.08 2.98
CA SER A 94 13.23 -7.98 3.35
C SER A 94 13.04 -7.99 4.86
N GLU A 95 11.79 -8.10 5.28
CA GLU A 95 11.40 -8.25 6.67
C GLU A 95 10.56 -9.52 6.83
N GLN A 96 10.53 -10.03 8.06
CA GLN A 96 9.71 -11.18 8.41
C GLN A 96 8.62 -10.73 9.38
N VAL A 97 7.38 -11.08 9.04
CA VAL A 97 6.22 -10.75 9.85
C VAL A 97 5.45 -12.04 10.14
N ARG A 98 5.06 -12.22 11.40
CA ARG A 98 4.23 -13.35 11.81
C ARG A 98 2.80 -12.88 12.07
N ALA A 99 1.83 -13.52 11.43
CA ALA A 99 0.40 -13.26 11.65
C ALA A 99 -0.34 -14.59 11.80
N SER A 100 -1.11 -14.72 12.89
CA SER A 100 -1.92 -15.92 13.22
C SER A 100 -1.17 -17.25 13.08
N GLY A 101 0.11 -17.28 13.48
CA GLY A 101 0.95 -18.47 13.44
C GLY A 101 1.75 -18.68 12.14
N THR A 102 1.39 -17.99 11.05
CA THR A 102 2.07 -18.04 9.74
C THR A 102 3.21 -17.03 9.67
N ASN A 103 4.36 -17.46 9.16
CA ASN A 103 5.49 -16.57 8.86
C ASN A 103 5.38 -16.05 7.41
N PHE A 104 5.46 -14.75 7.25
CA PHE A 104 5.46 -14.06 5.97
C PHE A 104 6.81 -13.37 5.75
N ASN A 105 7.42 -13.62 4.59
CA ASN A 105 8.47 -12.76 4.08
C ASN A 105 7.80 -11.59 3.37
N VAL A 106 8.09 -10.36 3.78
CA VAL A 106 7.56 -9.17 3.11
C VAL A 106 8.62 -8.63 2.16
N SER A 107 8.18 -8.33 0.95
CA SER A 107 9.00 -7.69 -0.08
C SER A 107 8.32 -6.44 -0.58
N TYR A 108 9.10 -5.38 -0.76
CA TYR A 108 8.62 -4.12 -1.31
C TYR A 108 9.19 -3.91 -2.71
N TYR A 109 8.32 -3.56 -3.65
CA TYR A 109 8.70 -3.12 -4.99
C TYR A 109 8.21 -1.69 -5.20
N ILE A 110 9.13 -0.73 -5.10
CA ILE A 110 8.78 0.70 -5.18
C ILE A 110 9.29 1.23 -6.51
N TYR A 111 8.37 1.44 -7.44
CA TYR A 111 8.62 2.06 -8.73
C TYR A 111 8.38 3.56 -8.61
N LEU A 112 9.46 4.33 -8.64
CA LEU A 112 9.36 5.78 -8.54
C LEU A 112 8.79 6.39 -9.82
N ASP A 113 8.10 7.51 -9.66
CA ASP A 113 7.74 8.40 -10.77
C ASP A 113 9.04 8.89 -11.45
N PRO A 114 9.15 8.88 -12.79
CA PRO A 114 10.33 9.40 -13.49
C PRO A 114 10.73 10.83 -13.11
N ALA A 115 9.78 11.67 -12.70
CA ALA A 115 10.04 13.02 -12.20
C ALA A 115 10.91 13.03 -10.92
N GLU A 116 10.95 11.92 -10.18
CA GLU A 116 11.72 11.78 -8.95
C GLU A 116 13.14 11.23 -9.20
N ASN A 117 13.50 10.89 -10.44
CA ASN A 117 14.78 10.24 -10.77
C ASN A 117 16.00 11.03 -10.25
N ALA A 118 15.98 12.37 -10.32
CA ALA A 118 17.08 13.21 -9.85
C ALA A 118 17.29 13.14 -8.32
N LYS A 119 16.22 12.92 -7.57
CA LYS A 119 16.29 12.69 -6.11
C LYS A 119 16.70 11.24 -5.83
N ALA A 120 16.11 10.29 -6.56
CA ALA A 120 16.35 8.87 -6.42
C ALA A 120 17.83 8.49 -6.64
N ALA A 121 18.49 9.11 -7.61
CA ALA A 121 19.91 8.91 -7.90
C ALA A 121 20.85 9.24 -6.72
N LYS A 122 20.38 10.01 -5.74
CA LYS A 122 21.16 10.41 -4.55
C LYS A 122 20.97 9.46 -3.37
N ILE A 123 19.98 8.57 -3.42
CA ILE A 123 19.67 7.61 -2.36
C ILE A 123 20.79 6.57 -2.30
N LYS A 124 21.23 6.24 -1.09
CA LYS A 124 22.26 5.25 -0.83
C LYS A 124 21.69 4.04 -0.09
N LYS A 125 22.41 2.91 -0.19
CA LYS A 125 22.14 1.73 0.63
C LYS A 125 22.17 2.11 2.11
N GLY A 126 21.15 1.69 2.84
CA GLY A 126 21.00 1.93 4.26
C GLY A 126 20.21 3.18 4.61
N ASP A 127 19.94 4.07 3.65
CA ASP A 127 19.09 5.24 3.86
C ASP A 127 17.67 4.81 4.26
N ARG A 128 17.03 5.60 5.12
CA ARG A 128 15.59 5.50 5.35
C ARG A 128 14.89 6.52 4.48
N VAL A 129 13.92 6.04 3.71
CA VAL A 129 13.13 6.89 2.82
C VAL A 129 11.64 6.68 3.10
N LYS A 130 10.87 7.77 3.02
CA LYS A 130 9.42 7.70 2.99
C LYS A 130 8.96 7.89 1.56
N VAL A 131 8.08 7.00 1.10
CA VAL A 131 7.51 7.08 -0.24
C VAL A 131 6.00 6.95 -0.18
N SER A 132 5.34 7.54 -1.17
CA SER A 132 3.90 7.45 -1.35
C SER A 132 3.58 7.11 -2.80
N GLY A 133 2.71 6.15 -3.05
CA GLY A 133 2.37 5.75 -4.42
C GLY A 133 1.07 4.99 -4.48
N LYS A 134 0.69 4.57 -5.70
CA LYS A 134 -0.48 3.71 -5.90
C LYS A 134 -0.15 2.29 -5.49
N THR A 135 -0.98 1.73 -4.61
CA THR A 135 -0.73 0.41 -4.03
C THR A 135 -1.20 -0.72 -4.93
N SER A 136 -0.42 -1.80 -4.88
CA SER A 136 -0.80 -3.11 -5.38
C SER A 136 -0.18 -4.15 -4.45
N ILE A 137 -1.04 -4.94 -3.80
CA ILE A 137 -0.62 -5.97 -2.85
C ILE A 137 -1.00 -7.34 -3.41
N TYR A 138 -0.09 -8.29 -3.29
CA TYR A 138 -0.38 -9.69 -3.61
C TYR A 138 0.38 -10.64 -2.69
N MET A 139 -0.09 -11.88 -2.64
CA MET A 139 0.57 -12.95 -1.90
C MET A 139 0.96 -14.09 -2.84
N ALA A 140 2.01 -14.81 -2.49
CA ALA A 140 2.46 -16.00 -3.20
C ALA A 140 3.11 -17.00 -2.24
N SER A 141 3.09 -18.29 -2.58
CA SER A 141 3.95 -19.31 -1.94
C SER A 141 5.00 -19.73 -2.97
N PRO A 142 6.17 -19.10 -3.01
CA PRO A 142 7.25 -19.56 -3.88
C PRO A 142 7.85 -20.90 -3.41
N SER A 143 7.55 -21.32 -2.18
CA SER A 143 7.86 -22.65 -1.65
C SER A 143 6.85 -23.08 -0.58
N ASP A 144 6.96 -24.32 -0.13
CA ASP A 144 6.17 -24.86 0.99
C ASP A 144 6.62 -24.31 2.35
N THR A 145 7.77 -23.63 2.43
CA THR A 145 8.38 -23.24 3.70
C THR A 145 8.05 -21.80 4.14
N TYR A 146 7.63 -20.94 3.21
CA TYR A 146 7.22 -19.57 3.56
C TYR A 146 6.23 -18.98 2.56
N THR A 147 5.47 -18.00 3.04
CA THR A 147 4.53 -17.22 2.23
C THR A 147 5.11 -15.82 2.01
N LEU A 148 5.08 -15.35 0.77
CA LEU A 148 5.52 -14.01 0.39
C LEU A 148 4.31 -13.06 0.44
N LEU A 149 4.45 -11.94 1.14
CA LEU A 149 3.60 -10.76 0.98
C LEU A 149 4.39 -9.73 0.15
N SER A 150 3.86 -9.34 -1.00
CA SER A 150 4.49 -8.36 -1.87
C SER A 150 3.70 -7.06 -1.86
N ILE A 151 4.34 -5.98 -1.43
CA ILE A 151 3.78 -4.63 -1.39
C ILE A 151 4.43 -3.82 -2.51
N THR A 152 3.65 -3.46 -3.51
CA THR A 152 4.12 -2.65 -4.63
C THR A 152 3.57 -1.24 -4.54
N LEU A 153 4.45 -0.25 -4.69
CA LEU A 153 4.07 1.14 -4.92
C LEU A 153 4.44 1.54 -6.35
N ASN A 154 3.45 1.96 -7.11
CA ASN A 154 3.63 2.48 -8.46
C ASN A 154 3.51 4.01 -8.48
N ASP A 155 4.20 4.63 -9.44
CA ASP A 155 4.25 6.09 -9.61
C ASP A 155 4.62 6.80 -8.29
N ALA A 156 5.53 6.18 -7.54
CA ALA A 156 5.82 6.56 -6.17
C ALA A 156 6.64 7.85 -6.10
N LYS A 157 6.32 8.69 -5.11
CA LYS A 157 6.98 9.97 -4.84
C LYS A 157 7.72 9.91 -3.53
N LEU A 158 8.91 10.49 -3.48
CA LEU A 158 9.69 10.63 -2.25
C LEU A 158 9.06 11.74 -1.39
N LYS A 159 8.94 11.48 -0.08
CA LYS A 159 8.39 12.39 0.92
C LYS A 159 9.46 12.95 1.84
#